data_AF-A0A942IHQ6-F1
#
_entry.id   AF-A0A942IHQ6-F1
#
_cell.length_a   1.000
_cell.length_b   1.000
_cell.length_c   1.000
_cell.angle_alpha   90.00
_cell.angle_beta   90.00
_cell.angle_gamma   90.00
#
_symmetry.space_group_name_H-M   'P 1'
#
loop_
_entity.id
_entity.type
_entity.pdbx_description
1 polymer ?
#
loop_
_entity_poly.entity_id
_entity_poly.type
_entity_poly.pdbx_seq_one_letter_code
_entity_poly.pdbx_strand_id
1 'polypeptide(L)'
;MNKGNVAYETDGGGNLLARYVYGPGGQLLAMVRGGVTYYYHYNGHGDVVSLTDASGTVVATYDYDAFGNHIATTGSVVNPYRYAGYRWDAETGLYYLNARYYAPGIGRFITRDAFHGFEDDPASLKDPYPICRTQLS
;
A
#
# COMPACT_ATOMS: atom_id res chain seq x y z
N MET A 1 -13.05 -12.51 2.91
CA MET A 1 -11.93 -12.90 2.04
C MET A 1 -10.63 -12.65 2.80
N ASN A 2 -9.85 -13.69 3.09
CA ASN A 2 -8.50 -13.51 3.62
C ASN A 2 -7.65 -12.85 2.53
N LYS A 3 -7.31 -11.57 2.68
CA LYS A 3 -6.26 -10.95 1.88
C LYS A 3 -4.96 -11.64 2.26
N GLY A 4 -4.21 -12.14 1.29
CA GLY A 4 -2.89 -12.77 1.48
C GLY A 4 -1.87 -11.73 1.94
N ASN A 5 -1.97 -11.31 3.20
CA ASN A 5 -1.14 -10.28 3.80
C ASN A 5 0.21 -10.87 4.22
N VAL A 6 1.29 -10.10 4.03
CA VAL A 6 2.63 -10.52 4.44
C VAL A 6 2.77 -10.34 5.95
N ALA A 7 2.86 -11.44 6.70
CA ALA A 7 3.01 -11.35 8.15
C ALA A 7 4.47 -11.09 8.58
N TYR A 8 5.46 -11.56 7.81
CA TYR A 8 6.88 -11.46 8.13
C TYR A 8 7.73 -11.38 6.85
N GLU A 9 8.83 -10.63 6.90
CA GLU A 9 9.90 -10.60 5.89
C GLU A 9 11.16 -11.20 6.50
N THR A 10 11.84 -12.09 5.78
CA THR A 10 13.13 -12.69 6.19
C THR A 10 14.20 -12.43 5.15
N ASP A 11 15.46 -12.47 5.56
CA ASP A 11 16.58 -12.53 4.61
C ASP A 11 16.73 -13.94 4.00
N GLY A 12 17.69 -14.10 3.08
CA GLY A 12 18.00 -15.38 2.46
C GLY A 12 18.56 -16.45 3.42
N GLY A 13 18.94 -16.06 4.63
CA GLY A 13 19.39 -16.94 5.72
C GLY A 13 18.28 -17.29 6.72
N GLY A 14 17.07 -16.76 6.57
CA GLY A 14 15.93 -16.99 7.46
C GLY A 14 15.89 -16.06 8.69
N ASN A 15 16.75 -15.05 8.77
CA ASN A 15 16.67 -14.07 9.85
C ASN A 15 15.50 -13.10 9.60
N LEU A 16 14.75 -12.79 10.66
CA LEU A 16 13.60 -11.89 10.59
C LEU A 16 14.04 -10.45 10.33
N LEU A 17 13.61 -9.88 9.21
CA LEU A 17 13.82 -8.48 8.85
C LEU A 17 12.70 -7.59 9.38
N ALA A 18 11.45 -7.99 9.15
CA ALA A 18 10.29 -7.23 9.58
C ALA A 18 9.12 -8.17 9.93
N ARG A 19 8.31 -7.76 10.89
CA ARG A 19 7.04 -8.40 11.26
C ARG A 19 5.93 -7.39 11.22
N TYR A 20 4.78 -7.78 10.67
CA TYR A 20 3.62 -6.92 10.51
C TYR A 20 2.47 -7.40 11.39
N VAL A 21 1.80 -6.46 12.04
CA VAL A 21 0.64 -6.71 12.90
C VAL A 21 -0.59 -6.13 12.23
N TYR A 22 -1.58 -6.97 11.97
CA TYR A 22 -2.83 -6.58 11.32
C TYR A 22 -3.98 -6.58 12.32
N GLY A 23 -4.89 -5.62 12.16
CA GLY A 23 -6.14 -5.58 12.89
C GLY A 23 -7.20 -6.54 12.32
N PRO A 24 -8.36 -6.68 12.98
CA PRO A 24 -9.44 -7.58 12.55
C PRO A 24 -9.95 -7.31 11.12
N GLY A 25 -9.89 -6.06 10.66
CA GLY A 25 -10.25 -5.65 9.30
C GLY A 25 -9.15 -5.85 8.25
N GLY A 26 -8.01 -6.44 8.62
CA GLY A 26 -6.85 -6.59 7.74
C GLY A 26 -6.04 -5.30 7.52
N GLN A 27 -6.34 -4.23 8.27
CA GLN A 27 -5.55 -3.01 8.27
C GLN A 27 -4.24 -3.22 9.02
N LEU A 28 -3.15 -2.69 8.49
CA LEU A 28 -1.84 -2.77 9.12
C LEU A 28 -1.80 -1.80 10.32
N LEU A 29 -1.44 -2.29 11.50
CA LEU A 29 -1.43 -1.50 12.73
C LEU A 29 -0.01 -1.15 13.18
N ALA A 30 0.90 -2.13 13.06
CA ALA A 30 2.29 -1.95 13.48
C ALA A 30 3.25 -2.78 12.62
N MET A 31 4.49 -2.31 12.57
CA MET A 31 5.64 -3.04 12.04
C MET A 31 6.70 -3.13 13.13
N VAL A 32 7.25 -4.32 13.32
CA VAL A 32 8.45 -4.52 14.14
C VAL A 32 9.62 -4.81 13.21
N ARG A 33 10.63 -3.94 13.19
CA ARG A 33 11.82 -4.06 12.32
C ARG A 33 13.06 -3.72 13.14
N GLY A 34 14.08 -4.58 13.08
CA GLY A 34 15.31 -4.38 13.87
C GLY A 34 15.08 -4.30 15.38
N GLY A 35 14.05 -4.97 15.91
CA GLY A 35 13.67 -4.92 17.33
C GLY A 35 12.90 -3.67 17.76
N VAL A 36 12.67 -2.70 16.86
CA VAL A 36 11.90 -1.48 17.13
C VAL A 36 10.49 -1.64 16.60
N THR A 37 9.49 -1.24 17.39
CA THR A 37 8.08 -1.21 17.00
C THR A 37 7.71 0.17 16.45
N TYR A 38 7.11 0.18 15.28
CA TYR A 38 6.58 1.34 14.59
C TYR A 38 5.07 1.20 14.41
N TYR A 39 4.32 2.26 14.68
CA TYR A 39 2.87 2.28 14.56
C TYR A 39 2.45 3.10 13.34
N TYR A 40 1.47 2.58 12.60
CA TYR A 40 0.98 3.20 11.38
C TYR A 40 -0.16 4.18 11.68
N HIS A 41 -0.07 5.37 11.09
CA HIS A 41 -1.13 6.38 11.11
C HIS A 41 -1.67 6.61 9.72
N TYR A 42 -2.99 6.74 9.62
CA TYR A 42 -3.71 6.78 8.36
C TYR A 42 -4.53 8.06 8.20
N ASN A 43 -4.67 8.53 6.96
CA ASN A 43 -5.71 9.51 6.62
C ASN A 43 -7.07 8.83 6.38
N GLY A 44 -8.11 9.62 6.07
CA GLY A 44 -9.46 9.09 5.81
C GLY A 44 -9.60 8.24 4.54
N HIS A 45 -8.65 8.32 3.61
CA HIS A 45 -8.59 7.46 2.42
C HIS A 45 -7.96 6.09 2.72
N GLY A 46 -7.19 5.99 3.81
CA GLY A 46 -6.44 4.78 4.17
C GLY A 46 -4.97 4.82 3.76
N ASP A 47 -4.43 6.00 3.44
CA ASP A 47 -3.01 6.19 3.12
C ASP A 47 -2.20 6.31 4.41
N VAL A 48 -1.03 5.67 4.43
CA VAL A 48 -0.08 5.82 5.54
C VAL A 48 0.55 7.21 5.49
N VAL A 49 0.21 8.09 6.43
CA VAL A 49 0.71 9.48 6.49
C VAL A 49 1.87 9.67 7.46
N SER A 50 1.99 8.82 8.49
CA SER A 50 3.12 8.87 9.41
C SER A 50 3.35 7.55 10.13
N LEU A 51 4.57 7.41 10.67
CA LEU A 51 4.96 6.36 11.59
C LEU A 51 5.41 6.96 12.91
N THR A 52 5.01 6.36 14.02
CA THR A 52 5.53 6.68 15.35
C THR A 52 6.25 5.51 15.97
N ASP A 53 7.25 5.77 16.81
CA ASP A 53 7.88 4.74 17.64
C ASP A 53 7.06 4.43 18.91
N ALA A 54 7.62 3.58 19.78
CA ALA A 54 7.00 3.19 21.06
C ALA A 54 6.85 4.33 22.08
N SER A 55 7.58 5.44 21.92
CA SER A 55 7.43 6.65 22.73
C SER A 55 6.38 7.61 22.18
N GLY A 56 5.82 7.33 20.99
CA GLY A 56 4.91 8.22 20.28
C GLY A 56 5.63 9.30 19.46
N THR A 57 6.95 9.24 19.34
CA THR A 57 7.72 10.18 18.50
C THR A 57 7.50 9.85 17.03
N VAL A 58 7.21 10.86 16.21
CA VAL A 58 7.09 10.69 14.75
C VAL A 58 8.47 10.43 14.15
N VAL A 59 8.64 9.28 13.50
CA VAL A 59 9.91 8.83 12.90
C VAL A 59 9.91 8.86 11.38
N ALA A 60 8.74 8.95 10.76
CA ALA A 60 8.58 9.14 9.32
C ALA A 60 7.23 9.80 9.02
N THR A 61 7.20 10.61 7.96
CA THR A 61 5.97 11.20 7.41
C THR A 61 5.93 11.00 5.90
N TYR A 62 4.74 10.95 5.34
CA TYR A 62 4.51 10.75 3.92
C TYR A 62 3.34 11.62 3.43
N ASP A 63 3.62 12.42 2.42
CA ASP A 63 2.62 13.23 1.73
C ASP A 63 2.47 12.73 0.29
N TYR A 64 1.22 12.61 -0.15
CA TYR A 64 0.86 12.11 -1.47
C TYR A 64 -0.09 13.06 -2.19
N ASP A 65 -0.08 13.03 -3.51
CA ASP A 65 -1.16 13.61 -4.30
C ASP A 65 -2.38 12.66 -4.36
N ALA A 66 -3.44 13.08 -5.06
CA ALA A 66 -4.67 12.31 -5.20
C ALA A 66 -4.48 10.96 -5.91
N PHE A 67 -3.37 10.75 -6.62
CA PHE A 67 -3.04 9.54 -7.37
C PHE A 67 -1.93 8.71 -6.71
N GLY A 68 -1.47 9.09 -5.52
CA GLY A 68 -0.45 8.36 -4.77
C GLY A 68 0.99 8.69 -5.15
N ASN A 69 1.25 9.75 -5.92
CA ASN A 69 2.61 10.25 -6.16
C ASN A 69 3.15 10.87 -4.88
N HIS A 70 4.41 10.58 -4.54
CA HIS A 70 5.07 11.16 -3.37
C HIS A 70 5.36 12.65 -3.58
N ILE A 71 4.79 13.49 -2.72
CA ILE A 71 5.08 14.93 -2.67
C ILE A 71 6.26 15.17 -1.72
N ALA A 72 6.19 14.58 -0.53
CA ALA A 72 7.23 14.68 0.48
C ALA A 72 7.33 13.37 1.30
N THR A 73 8.53 13.07 1.77
CA THR A 73 8.76 11.97 2.70
C THR A 73 9.87 12.36 3.66
N THR A 74 9.69 12.08 4.94
CA THR A 74 10.72 12.28 5.97
C THR A 74 11.05 10.96 6.67
N GLY A 75 12.20 10.94 7.36
CA GLY A 75 12.68 9.78 8.09
C GLY A 75 13.43 8.76 7.22
N SER A 76 14.07 7.81 7.89
CA SER A 76 14.88 6.74 7.26
C SER A 76 14.31 5.35 7.52
N VAL A 77 13.13 5.27 8.17
CA VAL A 77 12.48 3.99 8.45
C VAL A 77 12.03 3.35 7.15
N VAL A 78 12.55 2.15 6.88
CA VAL A 78 12.16 1.36 5.71
C VAL A 78 10.73 0.88 5.91
N ASN A 79 9.81 1.46 5.13
CA ASN A 79 8.41 1.13 5.15
C ASN A 79 7.91 0.82 3.72
N PRO A 80 7.58 -0.45 3.45
CA PRO A 80 7.07 -0.83 2.14
C PRO A 80 5.57 -0.54 1.99
N TYR A 81 4.78 -0.35 3.07
CA TYR A 81 3.33 -0.10 2.96
C TYR A 81 3.01 1.39 3.03
N ARG A 82 2.39 1.93 1.98
CA ARG A 82 2.23 3.38 1.77
C ARG A 82 0.82 3.77 1.34
N TYR A 83 0.66 4.35 0.15
CA TYR A 83 -0.63 4.83 -0.38
C TYR A 83 -1.68 3.71 -0.44
N ALA A 84 -2.87 3.97 0.10
CA ALA A 84 -3.97 3.03 0.29
C ALA A 84 -3.58 1.67 0.91
N GLY A 85 -2.48 1.63 1.67
CA GLY A 85 -1.94 0.40 2.25
C GLY A 85 -1.28 -0.55 1.25
N TYR A 86 -0.98 -0.10 0.03
CA TYR A 86 -0.28 -0.89 -0.97
C TYR A 86 1.23 -0.92 -0.77
N ARG A 87 1.86 -1.97 -1.30
CA ARG A 87 3.31 -2.15 -1.20
C ARG A 87 3.99 -1.29 -2.26
N TRP A 88 4.82 -0.35 -1.84
CA TRP A 88 5.66 0.48 -2.68
C TRP A 88 6.94 -0.26 -3.06
N ASP A 89 7.24 -0.26 -4.34
CA ASP A 89 8.49 -0.72 -4.92
C ASP A 89 9.32 0.51 -5.29
N ALA A 90 10.41 0.73 -4.55
CA ALA A 90 11.21 1.94 -4.67
C ALA A 90 12.10 1.94 -5.92
N GLU A 91 12.48 0.77 -6.44
CA GLU A 91 13.26 0.65 -7.66
C GLU A 91 12.46 1.06 -8.90
N THR A 92 11.18 0.69 -8.94
CA THR A 92 10.32 0.93 -10.11
C THR A 92 9.43 2.16 -9.98
N GLY A 93 9.20 2.65 -8.77
CA GLY A 93 8.27 3.74 -8.52
C GLY A 93 6.80 3.32 -8.65
N LEU A 94 6.49 2.04 -8.41
CA LEU A 94 5.18 1.45 -8.62
C LEU A 94 4.60 0.90 -7.31
N TYR A 95 3.27 0.82 -7.25
CA TYR A 95 2.56 0.12 -6.18
C TYR A 95 2.16 -1.28 -6.62
N TYR A 96 2.45 -2.28 -5.80
CA TYR A 96 2.01 -3.65 -6.00
C TYR A 96 0.69 -3.91 -5.30
N LEU A 97 -0.35 -4.19 -6.10
CA LEU A 97 -1.73 -4.43 -5.67
C LEU A 97 -2.09 -5.93 -5.81
N ASN A 98 -1.18 -6.81 -5.35
CA ASN A 98 -1.25 -8.27 -5.40
C ASN A 98 -1.31 -8.91 -6.79
N ALA A 99 -2.18 -8.47 -7.69
CA ALA A 99 -2.32 -9.03 -9.03
C ALA A 99 -1.78 -8.10 -10.12
N ARG A 100 -1.61 -6.81 -9.81
CA ARG A 100 -1.21 -5.78 -10.78
C ARG A 100 -0.30 -4.74 -10.14
N TYR A 101 0.53 -4.13 -10.98
CA TYR A 101 1.30 -2.95 -10.64
C TYR A 101 0.55 -1.68 -11.05
N TYR A 102 0.43 -0.74 -10.13
CA TYR A 102 -0.16 0.58 -10.33
C TYR A 102 0.93 1.64 -10.47
N ALA A 103 0.82 2.46 -11.51
CA ALA A 103 1.72 3.58 -11.77
C ALA A 103 1.06 4.90 -11.34
N PRO A 104 1.48 5.51 -10.23
CA PRO A 104 0.87 6.74 -9.74
C PRO A 104 1.10 7.92 -10.71
N GLY A 105 2.23 7.94 -11.43
CA GLY A 105 2.57 9.02 -12.37
C GLY A 105 1.61 9.16 -13.57
N ILE A 106 0.91 8.08 -13.92
CA ILE A 106 -0.11 8.06 -14.98
C ILE A 106 -1.52 7.72 -14.45
N GLY A 107 -1.65 7.57 -13.13
CA GLY A 107 -2.91 7.32 -12.45
C GLY A 107 -3.61 6.00 -12.78
N ARG A 108 -2.90 4.98 -13.30
CA ARG A 108 -3.52 3.72 -13.78
C ARG A 108 -2.64 2.48 -13.60
N PHE A 109 -3.24 1.30 -13.75
CA PHE A 109 -2.49 0.04 -13.82
C PHE A 109 -1.64 -0.05 -15.09
N ILE A 110 -0.46 -0.67 -15.00
CA ILE A 110 0.42 -0.93 -16.17
C ILE A 110 0.12 -2.26 -16.87
N THR A 111 -0.77 -3.06 -16.30
CA THR A 111 -1.21 -4.36 -16.85
C THR A 111 -2.73 -4.38 -16.99
N ARG A 112 -3.21 -4.98 -18.07
CA ARG A 112 -4.65 -5.10 -18.37
C ARG A 112 -5.32 -5.95 -17.31
N ASP A 113 -6.52 -5.58 -16.88
CA ASP A 113 -7.36 -6.49 -16.10
C ASP A 113 -7.56 -7.82 -16.85
N ALA A 114 -7.34 -8.94 -16.15
CA ALA A 114 -7.66 -10.26 -16.69
C ALA A 114 -9.19 -10.50 -16.70
N PHE A 115 -9.94 -9.71 -15.94
CA PHE A 115 -11.40 -9.72 -15.94
C PHE A 115 -11.92 -8.83 -17.08
N HIS A 116 -12.65 -9.45 -18.01
CA HIS A 116 -13.16 -8.79 -19.20
C HIS A 116 -14.38 -7.89 -18.96
N GLY A 117 -14.93 -7.85 -17.73
CA GLY A 117 -16.19 -7.18 -17.42
C GLY A 117 -17.36 -8.16 -17.38
N PHE A 118 -18.53 -7.65 -17.00
CA PHE A 118 -19.81 -8.34 -17.10
C PHE A 118 -20.55 -7.83 -18.35
N GLU A 119 -21.17 -8.72 -19.12
CA GLU A 119 -21.93 -8.33 -20.33
C GLU A 119 -23.11 -7.38 -20.00
N ASP A 120 -23.62 -7.50 -18.78
CA ASP A 120 -24.71 -6.75 -18.18
C ASP A 120 -24.28 -5.45 -17.47
N ASP A 121 -22.96 -5.18 -17.36
CA ASP A 121 -22.41 -3.89 -16.90
C ASP A 121 -21.48 -3.29 -17.97
N PRO A 122 -22.02 -2.52 -18.94
CA PRO A 122 -21.23 -1.96 -20.03
C PRO A 122 -20.17 -0.95 -19.56
N ALA A 123 -20.25 -0.43 -18.33
CA ALA A 123 -19.19 0.39 -17.75
C ALA A 123 -17.97 -0.46 -17.35
N SER A 124 -18.18 -1.72 -16.95
CA SER A 124 -17.10 -2.66 -16.63
C SER A 124 -16.30 -3.13 -17.85
N LEU A 125 -16.85 -3.01 -19.06
CA LEU A 125 -16.19 -3.36 -20.32
C LEU A 125 -15.20 -2.28 -20.81
N LYS A 126 -15.31 -1.05 -20.28
CA LYS A 126 -14.80 0.16 -20.96
C LYS A 126 -13.41 0.61 -20.51
N ASP A 127 -12.96 0.21 -19.32
CA ASP A 127 -11.61 0.49 -18.85
C ASP A 127 -11.05 -0.70 -18.05
N PRO A 128 -10.05 -1.44 -18.56
CA PRO A 128 -9.40 -2.52 -17.84
C PRO A 128 -8.23 -2.04 -16.95
N TYR A 129 -8.05 -0.72 -16.76
CA TYR A 129 -6.99 -0.15 -15.93
C TYR A 129 -7.40 0.81 -14.78
N PRO A 130 -8.68 0.92 -14.34
CA PRO A 130 -9.06 1.94 -13.36
C PRO A 130 -8.60 1.56 -11.94
N ILE A 131 -7.95 2.50 -11.24
CA ILE A 131 -7.65 2.35 -9.80
C ILE A 131 -8.90 2.52 -8.92
N CYS A 132 -9.86 3.31 -9.39
CA CYS A 132 -11.12 3.54 -8.69
C CYS A 132 -12.27 3.25 -9.64
N ARG A 133 -13.10 2.26 -9.31
CA ARG A 133 -14.38 2.06 -9.99
C ARG A 133 -15.25 3.23 -9.53
N THR A 134 -15.41 4.25 -10.37
CA THR A 134 -16.48 5.25 -10.15
C THR A 134 -17.81 4.51 -10.31
N GLN A 135 -18.32 3.94 -9.22
CA GLN A 135 -19.72 3.58 -9.13
C GLN A 135 -20.47 4.90 -8.96
N LEU A 136 -20.86 5.49 -10.09
CA LEU A 136 -21.97 6.43 -10.08
C LEU A 136 -23.20 5.63 -9.63
N SER A 137 -23.68 5.98 -8.44
CA SER A 137 -24.98 5.56 -7.89
C SER A 137 -26.14 6.03 -8.77
#